data_AF-A0A964JBH3-F1
#
_entry.id   AF-A0A964JBH3-F1
#
_cell.length_a   1.000
_cell.length_b   1.000
_cell.length_c   1.000
_cell.angle_alpha   90.00
_cell.angle_beta   90.00
_cell.angle_gamma   90.00
#
_symmetry.space_group_name_H-M   'P 1'
#
loop_
_entity.id
_entity.type
_entity.pdbx_description
1 polymer ?
#
loop_
_entity_poly.entity_id
_entity_poly.type
_entity_poly.pdbx_seq_one_letter_code
_entity_poly.pdbx_strand_id
1 'polypeptide(L)'
;MESLKKWMADCANILFDDSKNDLRALPKSVRLQILLVLSFIWTTVFSLYIFSYTTFAFGWAGLYIGHIGLIFAVYMTFKQFHRAEARSSSVFKTKNYDPFKIIAIVFVVVFMFVFSKGIEILNSNNSYDIKYDGSTKTPEEKWLPFSKKKKN
;
A
#
# COMPACT_ATOMS: atom_id res chain seq x y z
N MET A 1 20.61 12.80 27.72
CA MET A 1 19.48 12.55 26.78
C MET A 1 19.06 13.82 26.03
N GLU A 2 19.09 14.99 26.67
CA GLU A 2 18.78 16.28 26.03
C GLU A 2 19.68 16.61 24.82
N SER A 3 20.98 16.32 24.88
CA SER A 3 21.92 16.55 23.76
C SER A 3 21.62 15.69 22.53
N LEU A 4 21.18 14.44 22.74
CA LEU A 4 20.83 13.50 21.67
C LEU A 4 19.47 13.87 21.04
N LYS A 5 18.51 14.32 21.85
CA LYS A 5 17.24 14.88 21.38
C LYS A 5 17.46 16.16 20.57
N LYS A 6 18.31 17.06 21.06
CA LYS A 6 18.67 18.30 20.35
C LYS A 6 19.38 18.00 19.03
N TRP A 7 20.32 17.04 19.04
CA TRP A 7 20.98 16.57 17.83
C TRP A 7 20.00 15.95 16.82
N MET A 8 19.07 15.10 17.25
CA MET A 8 18.02 14.56 16.37
C MET A 8 17.10 15.65 15.82
N ALA A 9 16.72 16.63 16.65
CA ALA A 9 15.88 17.75 16.24
C ALA A 9 16.58 18.66 15.23
N ASP A 10 17.87 18.93 15.43
CA ASP A 10 18.69 19.71 14.50
C ASP A 10 18.91 18.97 13.18
N CYS A 11 19.18 17.65 13.22
CA CYS A 11 19.25 16.81 12.03
C CYS A 11 17.91 16.75 11.27
N ALA A 12 16.79 16.62 11.97
CA ALA A 12 15.46 16.61 11.35
C ALA A 12 15.14 17.98 10.72
N ASN A 13 15.43 19.08 11.42
CA ASN A 13 15.26 20.41 10.85
C ASN A 13 16.09 20.60 9.59
N ILE A 14 17.37 20.20 9.57
CA ILE A 14 18.21 20.32 8.36
C ILE A 14 17.69 19.45 7.21
N LEU A 15 17.19 18.25 7.50
CA LEU A 15 16.73 17.29 6.49
C LEU A 15 15.35 17.65 5.89
N PHE A 16 14.49 18.32 6.67
CA PHE A 16 13.14 18.74 6.24
C PHE A 16 13.03 20.24 5.91
N ASP A 17 14.04 21.05 6.19
CA ASP A 17 14.09 22.47 5.80
C ASP A 17 14.35 22.61 4.29
N ASP A 18 13.29 22.85 3.51
CA ASP A 18 13.32 23.01 2.05
C ASP A 18 14.29 24.09 1.55
N SER A 19 14.70 25.05 2.40
CA SER A 19 15.70 26.07 2.06
C SER A 19 17.15 25.58 2.12
N LYS A 20 17.42 24.55 2.96
CA LYS A 20 18.74 23.92 3.15
C LYS A 20 18.79 22.49 2.63
N ASN A 21 17.65 21.94 2.21
CA ASN A 21 17.52 20.56 1.76
C ASN A 21 18.13 20.39 0.35
N ASP A 22 19.34 19.85 0.32
CA ASP A 22 20.14 19.58 -0.88
C ASP A 22 19.44 18.58 -1.84
N LEU A 23 18.46 17.80 -1.35
CA LEU A 23 17.69 16.85 -2.17
C LEU A 23 16.87 17.51 -3.28
N ARG A 24 16.61 18.82 -3.19
CA ARG A 24 15.89 19.60 -4.22
C ARG A 24 16.82 20.27 -5.25
N ALA A 25 18.08 20.50 -4.88
CA ALA A 25 19.11 20.99 -5.80
C ALA A 25 19.57 19.88 -6.77
N LEU A 26 19.33 18.61 -6.41
CA LEU A 26 19.70 17.47 -7.24
C LEU A 26 18.93 17.44 -8.58
N PRO A 27 19.62 17.11 -9.69
CA PRO A 27 18.99 16.90 -10.99
C PRO A 27 17.81 15.92 -10.90
N LYS A 28 16.74 16.17 -11.66
CA LYS A 28 15.50 15.38 -11.62
C LYS A 28 15.72 13.86 -11.80
N SER A 29 16.78 13.47 -12.52
CA SER A 29 17.20 12.08 -12.70
C SER A 29 17.70 11.43 -11.40
N VAL A 30 18.54 12.13 -10.63
CA VAL A 30 19.10 11.65 -9.36
C VAL A 30 18.00 11.53 -8.31
N ARG A 31 17.04 12.47 -8.31
CA ARG A 31 15.88 12.41 -7.40
C ARG A 31 15.00 11.19 -7.68
N LEU A 32 14.76 10.88 -8.96
CA LEU A 32 14.04 9.67 -9.36
C LEU A 32 14.82 8.40 -9.01
N GLN A 33 16.15 8.41 -9.18
CA GLN A 33 17.01 7.27 -8.85
C GLN A 33 16.98 6.94 -7.35
N ILE A 34 17.05 7.94 -6.46
CA ILE A 34 16.98 7.72 -5.01
C ILE A 34 15.62 7.13 -4.62
N LEU A 35 14.52 7.60 -5.22
CA LEU A 35 13.18 7.04 -5.01
C LEU A 35 13.06 5.59 -5.50
N LEU A 36 13.66 5.27 -6.65
CA LEU A 36 13.69 3.90 -7.18
C LEU A 36 14.51 2.95 -6.30
N VAL A 37 15.66 3.40 -5.80
CA VAL A 37 16.51 2.60 -4.88
C VAL A 37 15.76 2.34 -3.57
N LEU A 38 15.11 3.36 -3.02
CA LEU A 38 14.32 3.20 -1.79
C LEU A 38 13.14 2.23 -2.00
N SER A 39 12.44 2.34 -3.13
CA SER A 39 11.35 1.44 -3.50
C SER A 39 11.83 -0.01 -3.64
N PHE A 40 13.02 -0.23 -4.22
CA PHE A 40 13.63 -1.55 -4.35
C PHE A 40 13.95 -2.17 -2.99
N ILE A 41 14.61 -1.41 -2.10
CA ILE A 41 14.94 -1.85 -0.74
C ILE A 41 13.66 -2.25 0.01
N TRP A 42 12.62 -1.42 -0.04
CA TRP A 42 11.37 -1.72 0.65
C TRP A 42 10.65 -2.95 0.08
N THR A 43 10.68 -3.15 -1.24
CA THR A 43 10.13 -4.37 -1.84
C THR A 43 10.88 -5.61 -1.30
N THR A 44 12.21 -5.56 -1.19
CA THR A 44 12.99 -6.68 -0.64
C THR A 44 12.68 -6.94 0.85
N VAL A 45 12.58 -5.89 1.67
CA VAL A 45 12.30 -6.01 3.12
C VAL A 45 10.89 -6.56 3.36
N PHE A 46 9.88 -6.07 2.64
CA PHE A 46 8.51 -6.57 2.77
C PHE A 46 8.35 -7.98 2.24
N SER A 47 9.04 -8.35 1.16
CA SER A 47 9.04 -9.73 0.67
C SER A 47 9.66 -10.69 1.68
N LEU A 48 10.72 -10.28 2.39
CA LEU A 48 11.33 -11.08 3.45
C LEU A 48 10.41 -11.24 4.67
N TYR A 49 9.54 -10.26 4.93
CA TYR A 49 8.57 -10.28 6.03
C TYR A 49 7.36 -11.18 5.74
N ILE A 50 6.84 -11.17 4.50
CA ILE A 50 5.61 -11.86 4.13
C ILE A 50 5.85 -13.30 3.65
N PHE A 51 6.96 -13.58 2.95
CA PHE A 51 7.21 -14.87 2.34
C PHE A 51 8.26 -15.70 3.08
N SER A 52 8.04 -17.00 3.16
CA SER A 52 9.04 -17.96 3.67
C SER A 52 10.23 -18.08 2.70
N TYR A 53 11.41 -18.44 3.22
CA TYR A 53 12.65 -18.53 2.45
C TYR A 53 12.56 -19.38 1.17
N THR A 54 11.70 -20.41 1.14
CA THR A 54 11.52 -21.31 -0.01
C THR A 54 10.69 -20.73 -1.14
N THR A 55 9.77 -19.80 -0.85
CA THR A 55 8.92 -19.12 -1.84
C THR A 55 9.29 -17.66 -2.04
N PHE A 56 10.33 -17.18 -1.34
CA PHE A 56 10.80 -15.80 -1.38
C PHE A 56 11.04 -15.29 -2.80
N ALA A 57 11.74 -16.05 -3.64
CA ALA A 57 12.09 -15.60 -4.99
C ALA A 57 10.84 -15.31 -5.86
N PHE A 58 9.84 -16.19 -5.80
CA PHE A 58 8.58 -16.02 -6.55
C PHE A 58 7.70 -14.93 -5.95
N GLY A 59 7.59 -14.86 -4.62
CA GLY A 59 6.84 -13.81 -3.92
C GLY A 59 7.45 -12.42 -4.10
N TRP A 60 8.78 -12.33 -4.08
CA TRP A 60 9.53 -11.12 -4.36
C TRP A 60 9.37 -10.67 -5.81
N ALA A 61 9.54 -11.57 -6.77
CA ALA A 61 9.35 -11.25 -8.18
C ALA A 61 7.92 -10.76 -8.47
N GLY A 62 6.91 -11.41 -7.89
CA GLY A 62 5.51 -11.00 -8.03
C GLY A 62 5.24 -9.61 -7.44
N LEU A 63 5.70 -9.35 -6.21
CA LEU A 63 5.55 -8.04 -5.58
C LEU A 63 6.32 -6.94 -6.33
N TYR A 64 7.54 -7.21 -6.77
CA TYR A 64 8.35 -6.25 -7.51
C TYR A 64 7.72 -5.87 -8.85
N ILE A 65 7.24 -6.86 -9.62
CA ILE A 65 6.53 -6.62 -10.88
C ILE A 65 5.23 -5.84 -10.62
N GLY A 66 4.47 -6.18 -9.58
CA GLY A 66 3.28 -5.44 -9.19
C GLY A 66 3.59 -3.99 -8.83
N HIS A 67 4.70 -3.74 -8.13
CA HIS A 67 5.13 -2.41 -7.72
C HIS A 67 5.53 -1.54 -8.93
N ILE A 68 6.28 -2.10 -9.88
CA ILE A 68 6.61 -1.42 -11.15
C ILE A 68 5.33 -1.13 -11.95
N GLY A 69 4.40 -2.09 -12.01
CA GLY A 69 3.12 -1.91 -12.67
C GLY A 69 2.31 -0.75 -12.08
N LEU A 70 2.29 -0.60 -10.76
CA LEU A 70 1.62 0.50 -10.07
C LEU A 70 2.27 1.85 -10.36
N ILE A 71 3.61 1.94 -10.33
CA ILE A 71 4.35 3.15 -10.68
C ILE A 71 4.03 3.56 -12.13
N PHE A 72 4.01 2.60 -13.06
CA PHE A 72 3.69 2.85 -14.46
C PHE A 72 2.24 3.30 -14.67
N ALA A 73 1.28 2.67 -14.00
CA ALA A 73 -0.13 3.05 -14.05
C ALA A 73 -0.33 4.50 -13.56
N VAL A 74 0.28 4.85 -12.43
CA VAL A 74 0.24 6.20 -11.86
C VAL A 74 0.92 7.22 -12.81
N TYR A 75 2.06 6.87 -13.40
CA TYR A 75 2.70 7.74 -14.39
C TYR A 75 1.82 7.98 -15.63
N MET A 76 1.19 6.93 -16.14
CA MET A 76 0.29 7.02 -17.30
C MET A 76 -0.94 7.89 -17.01
N THR A 77 -1.53 7.78 -15.81
CA THR A 77 -2.67 8.62 -15.42
C THR A 77 -2.25 10.08 -15.25
N PHE A 78 -1.13 10.36 -14.58
CA PHE A 78 -0.59 11.73 -14.48
C PHE A 78 -0.24 12.34 -15.84
N LYS A 79 0.32 11.54 -16.76
CA LYS A 79 0.60 11.98 -18.14
C LYS A 79 -0.68 12.28 -18.90
N GLN A 80 -1.73 11.48 -18.69
CA GLN A 80 -3.04 11.72 -19.29
C GLN A 80 -3.68 13.01 -18.75
N PHE A 81 -3.55 13.30 -17.44
CA PHE A 81 -4.02 14.55 -16.86
C PHE A 81 -3.28 15.78 -17.39
N HIS A 82 -1.95 15.75 -17.46
CA HIS A 82 -1.17 16.85 -18.05
C HIS A 82 -1.50 17.06 -19.54
N ARG A 83 -1.74 15.97 -20.28
CA ARG A 83 -2.13 16.05 -21.69
C ARG A 83 -3.55 16.57 -21.88
N ALA A 84 -4.45 16.28 -20.94
CA ALA A 84 -5.81 16.82 -20.94
C ALA A 84 -5.82 18.31 -20.58
N GLU A 85 -5.00 18.73 -19.61
CA GLU A 85 -4.79 20.13 -19.25
C GLU A 85 -4.26 20.93 -20.45
N ALA A 86 -3.20 20.45 -21.11
CA ALA A 86 -2.63 21.08 -22.31
C ALA A 86 -3.57 21.10 -23.52
N ARG A 87 -4.60 20.24 -23.55
CA ARG A 87 -5.55 20.08 -24.66
C ARG A 87 -6.95 20.61 -24.31
N SER A 88 -7.11 21.28 -23.17
CA SER A 88 -8.38 21.84 -22.66
C SER A 88 -8.88 23.09 -23.43
N SER A 89 -8.67 23.14 -24.75
CA SER A 89 -9.28 24.16 -25.61
C SER A 89 -10.80 24.01 -25.64
N SER A 90 -11.46 24.96 -24.96
CA SER A 90 -12.88 25.35 -24.99
C SER A 90 -13.96 24.26 -24.97
N VAL A 91 -14.73 24.30 -23.89
CA VAL A 91 -15.86 23.46 -23.43
C VAL A 91 -17.06 23.33 -24.41
N PHE A 92 -17.01 23.86 -25.63
CA PHE A 92 -18.17 23.92 -26.53
C PHE A 92 -18.25 22.84 -27.62
N LYS A 93 -17.36 21.83 -27.65
CA LYS A 93 -17.35 20.85 -28.78
C LYS A 93 -17.31 19.36 -28.45
N THR A 94 -17.64 18.89 -27.25
CA THR A 94 -17.79 17.44 -27.06
C THR A 94 -19.00 17.05 -26.24
N LYS A 95 -19.85 16.24 -26.88
CA LYS A 95 -20.98 15.53 -26.29
C LYS A 95 -20.46 14.73 -25.08
N ASN A 96 -21.29 14.68 -24.04
CA ASN A 96 -21.05 14.20 -22.68
C ASN A 96 -20.67 12.69 -22.58
N TYR A 97 -19.48 12.32 -23.06
CA TYR A 97 -18.84 11.03 -22.80
C TYR A 97 -17.42 11.31 -22.35
N ASP A 98 -17.26 11.56 -21.05
CA ASP A 98 -15.94 11.71 -20.46
C ASP A 98 -15.32 10.31 -20.30
N PRO A 99 -14.21 10.00 -21.00
CA PRO A 99 -13.54 8.70 -20.86
C PRO A 99 -13.17 8.40 -19.40
N PHE A 100 -12.96 9.42 -18.56
CA PHE A 100 -12.71 9.22 -17.12
C PHE A 100 -13.92 8.69 -16.36
N LYS A 101 -15.13 9.15 -16.65
CA LYS A 101 -16.35 8.66 -15.97
C LYS A 101 -16.62 7.20 -16.31
N ILE A 102 -16.39 6.82 -17.57
CA ILE A 102 -16.55 5.44 -18.03
C ILE A 102 -15.53 4.52 -17.34
N ILE A 103 -14.27 4.93 -17.28
CA ILE A 103 -13.21 4.16 -16.61
C ILE A 103 -13.47 4.06 -15.09
N ALA A 104 -13.92 5.13 -14.44
CA ALA A 104 -14.24 5.12 -13.02
C ALA A 104 -15.39 4.17 -12.69
N ILE A 105 -16.46 4.16 -13.51
CA ILE A 105 -17.59 3.24 -13.34
C ILE A 105 -17.14 1.79 -13.51
N VAL A 106 -16.36 1.49 -14.55
CA VAL A 106 -15.82 0.13 -14.80
C VAL A 106 -14.92 -0.31 -13.64
N PHE A 107 -14.05 0.57 -13.14
CA PHE A 107 -13.17 0.28 -12.01
C PHE A 107 -13.96 -0.05 -10.74
N VAL A 108 -15.00 0.72 -10.41
CA VAL A 108 -15.87 0.46 -9.24
C VAL A 108 -16.57 -0.90 -9.35
N VAL A 109 -17.09 -1.24 -10.54
CA VAL A 109 -17.76 -2.53 -10.76
C VAL A 109 -16.80 -3.72 -10.60
N VAL A 110 -15.61 -3.63 -11.20
CA VAL A 110 -14.58 -4.67 -11.08
C VAL A 110 -14.07 -4.79 -9.65
N PHE A 111 -13.83 -3.67 -8.98
CA PHE A 111 -13.39 -3.65 -7.59
C PHE A 111 -14.44 -4.30 -6.68
N MET A 112 -15.71 -3.93 -6.82
CA MET A 112 -16.79 -4.58 -6.07
C MET A 112 -16.84 -6.09 -6.31
N PHE A 113 -16.66 -6.55 -7.56
CA PHE A 113 -16.63 -7.98 -7.89
C PHE A 113 -15.47 -8.73 -7.23
N VAL A 114 -14.25 -8.18 -7.32
CA VAL A 114 -13.05 -8.80 -6.70
C VAL A 114 -13.20 -8.86 -5.18
N PHE A 115 -13.74 -7.81 -4.56
CA PHE A 115 -13.96 -7.80 -3.11
C PHE A 115 -15.10 -8.74 -2.69
N SER A 116 -16.19 -8.82 -3.44
CA SER A 116 -17.24 -9.82 -3.19
C SER A 116 -16.69 -11.25 -3.29
N LYS A 117 -15.87 -11.54 -4.31
CA LYS A 117 -15.19 -12.85 -4.43
C LYS A 117 -14.14 -13.07 -3.34
N GLY A 118 -13.46 -12.03 -2.90
CA GLY A 118 -12.54 -12.07 -1.78
C GLY A 118 -13.24 -12.45 -0.48
N ILE A 119 -14.38 -11.82 -0.16
CA ILE A 119 -15.20 -12.16 1.02
C ILE A 119 -15.73 -13.60 0.93
N GLU A 120 -16.16 -14.04 -0.26
CA GLU A 120 -16.61 -15.43 -0.48
C GLU A 120 -15.49 -16.45 -0.20
N ILE A 121 -14.25 -16.15 -0.61
CA ILE A 121 -13.08 -16.99 -0.31
C ILE A 121 -12.74 -16.99 1.18
N LEU A 122 -12.79 -15.83 1.85
CA LEU A 122 -12.55 -15.74 3.28
C LEU A 122 -13.60 -16.52 4.07
N ASN A 123 -14.87 -16.47 3.65
CA ASN A 123 -15.95 -17.13 4.37
C ASN A 123 -16.02 -18.64 4.11
N SER A 124 -15.54 -19.12 2.96
CA SER A 124 -15.43 -20.56 2.65
C SER A 124 -14.26 -21.26 3.35
N ASN A 125 -13.27 -20.51 3.85
CA ASN A 125 -12.07 -21.05 4.54
C ASN A 125 -12.05 -20.77 6.06
N ASN A 126 -13.19 -20.49 6.70
CA ASN A 126 -13.26 -20.35 8.15
C ASN A 126 -13.07 -21.72 8.84
N SER A 127 -11.82 -22.11 9.08
CA SER A 127 -11.45 -23.37 9.74
C SER A 127 -11.72 -23.43 11.25
N TYR A 128 -12.28 -22.37 11.87
CA TYR A 128 -12.54 -22.35 13.32
C TYR A 128 -13.88 -21.68 13.67
N ASP A 129 -14.82 -22.48 14.16
CA ASP A 129 -16.08 -22.04 14.79
C ASP A 129 -15.81 -21.65 16.25
N ILE A 130 -15.06 -20.57 16.46
CA ILE A 130 -14.90 -19.98 17.79
C ILE A 130 -15.90 -18.83 17.96
N LYS A 131 -17.07 -19.17 18.52
CA LYS A 131 -18.12 -18.22 18.90
C LYS A 131 -17.57 -17.22 19.93
N TYR A 132 -17.52 -15.94 19.54
CA TYR A 132 -17.06 -14.85 20.40
C TYR A 132 -18.04 -14.61 21.54
N ASP A 133 -17.57 -14.73 22.78
CA ASP A 133 -18.41 -14.72 23.98
C ASP A 133 -18.35 -13.40 24.78
N GLY A 134 -18.12 -12.28 24.07
CA GLY A 134 -18.15 -10.95 24.65
C GLY A 134 -16.96 -10.57 25.55
N SER A 135 -16.92 -9.30 25.97
CA SER A 135 -15.91 -8.72 26.86
C SER A 135 -16.17 -8.99 28.34
N THR A 136 -17.32 -9.57 28.69
CA THR A 136 -17.80 -9.75 30.06
C THR A 136 -17.10 -10.85 30.83
N LYS A 137 -16.34 -11.72 30.16
CA LYS A 137 -15.58 -12.81 30.78
C LYS A 137 -14.18 -12.38 31.17
N THR A 138 -13.80 -12.66 32.41
CA THR A 138 -12.44 -12.45 32.91
C THR A 138 -11.45 -13.37 32.19
N PRO A 139 -10.14 -13.03 32.11
CA PRO A 139 -9.17 -13.86 31.41
C PRO A 139 -9.21 -15.32 31.88
N GLU A 140 -9.28 -15.56 33.18
CA GLU A 140 -9.28 -16.91 33.78
C GLU A 140 -10.47 -17.76 33.31
N GLU A 141 -11.66 -17.18 33.19
CA GLU A 141 -12.87 -17.84 32.66
C GLU A 141 -12.76 -18.20 31.18
N LYS A 142 -11.95 -17.46 30.41
CA LYS A 142 -11.68 -17.77 29.00
C LYS A 142 -10.71 -18.94 28.85
N TRP A 143 -9.80 -19.14 29.81
CA TRP A 143 -8.81 -20.23 29.78
C TRP A 143 -9.30 -21.54 30.46
N LEU A 144 -10.28 -21.45 31.36
CA LEU A 144 -10.93 -22.57 32.06
C LEU A 144 -11.41 -23.75 31.16
N PRO A 145 -12.04 -23.55 29.99
CA PRO A 145 -12.44 -24.65 29.12
C PRO A 145 -11.25 -25.35 28.45
N PHE A 146 -10.11 -24.66 28.29
CA PHE A 146 -8.88 -25.25 27.74
C PHE A 146 -8.08 -26.02 28.79
N SER A 147 -8.16 -25.65 30.07
CA SER A 147 -7.44 -26.34 31.16
C SER A 147 -8.07 -27.69 31.55
N LYS A 148 -9.40 -27.84 31.38
CA LYS A 148 -10.11 -29.10 31.69
C LYS A 148 -10.02 -30.17 30.60
N LYS A 149 -9.56 -29.84 29.39
CA LYS A 149 -9.54 -30.77 28.24
C LYS A 149 -8.41 -31.81 28.28
N LYS A 150 -7.77 -32.00 29.44
CA LYS A 150 -6.71 -32.99 29.66
C LYS A 150 -7.06 -33.93 30.81
N LYS A 151 -8.10 -34.74 30.62
CA LYS A 151 -8.32 -36.00 31.31
C LYS A 151 -9.15 -36.90 30.39
N ASN A 152 -8.44 -37.55 29.47
CA ASN A 152 -8.69 -38.89 28.94
C ASN A 152 -7.31 -39.47 28.66
#